data_AF-A0A517YRI0-F1
#
_entry.id   AF-A0A517YRI0-F1
#
_cell.length_a   1.000
_cell.length_b   1.000
_cell.length_c   1.000
_cell.angle_alpha   90.00
_cell.angle_beta   90.00
_cell.angle_gamma   90.00
#
_symmetry.space_group_name_H-M   'P 1'
#
loop_
_entity.id
_entity.type
_entity.pdbx_description
1 polymer ?
#
loop_
_entity_poly.entity_id
_entity_poly.type
_entity_poly.pdbx_seq_one_letter_code
_entity_poly.pdbx_strand_id
1 'polypeptide(L)'
;MCVDGFTINNGQGIPGKDVRRMLAKTLQMMIDENLTTAKEIGELSGVSTSTVYRWISGQSQPDFDSIRLLVRHMPRKEAQEALLSVYSAGTAWQYSHMDLELDVNDDGVVDVEDALDAAINMMRNAAETLAQLRAVRNGEPMDPEKTLQQIALLNEVARNCTITQRVLVDMAEQRRKRKLKLVAPGS
;
A
#
# COMPACT_ATOMS: atom_id res chain seq x y z
N MET A 1 15.40 -20.15 44.43
CA MET A 1 14.11 -20.31 43.74
C MET A 1 14.40 -20.24 42.26
N CYS A 2 14.49 -21.40 41.60
CA CYS A 2 14.61 -21.50 40.15
C CYS A 2 13.21 -21.34 39.56
N VAL A 3 13.06 -20.45 38.59
CA VAL A 3 11.79 -20.28 37.88
C VAL A 3 11.87 -21.18 36.65
N ASP A 4 10.98 -22.16 36.62
CA ASP A 4 10.88 -23.17 35.57
C ASP A 4 10.62 -22.54 34.19
N GLY A 5 11.30 -23.12 33.21
CA GLY A 5 11.31 -22.68 31.82
C GLY A 5 9.93 -22.70 31.17
N PHE A 6 9.55 -21.53 30.65
CA PHE A 6 8.43 -21.37 29.74
C PHE A 6 8.92 -21.76 28.33
N THR A 7 8.84 -23.04 27.98
CA THR A 7 9.13 -23.51 26.63
C THR A 7 7.93 -23.20 25.74
N ILE A 8 7.96 -22.05 25.06
CA ILE A 8 7.04 -21.78 23.97
C ILE A 8 7.43 -22.70 22.82
N ASN A 9 6.63 -23.75 22.60
CA ASN A 9 6.66 -24.56 21.38
C ASN A 9 6.20 -23.69 20.21
N ASN A 10 7.08 -22.83 19.71
CA ASN A 10 6.96 -22.24 18.39
C ASN A 10 7.29 -23.34 17.39
N GLY A 11 6.29 -24.13 17.02
CA GLY A 11 6.31 -24.87 15.77
C GLY A 11 6.48 -23.86 14.65
N GLN A 12 7.73 -23.53 14.31
CA GLN A 12 8.11 -22.67 13.20
C GLN A 12 7.72 -23.37 11.89
N GLY A 13 6.44 -23.28 11.53
CA GLY A 13 6.05 -23.32 10.13
C GLY A 13 6.82 -22.21 9.43
N ILE A 14 7.59 -22.55 8.39
CA ILE A 14 8.26 -21.56 7.55
C ILE A 14 7.15 -20.60 7.09
N PRO A 15 7.17 -19.31 7.47
CA PRO A 15 6.02 -18.41 7.30
C PRO A 15 5.50 -18.38 5.85
N GLY A 16 6.37 -18.58 4.85
CA GLY A 16 5.99 -18.66 3.44
C GLY A 16 5.27 -19.94 2.96
N LYS A 17 5.16 -21.01 3.75
CA LYS A 17 4.39 -22.21 3.34
C LYS A 17 2.89 -22.02 3.55
N ASP A 18 2.48 -21.28 4.58
CA ASP A 18 1.07 -21.06 4.89
C ASP A 18 0.43 -20.06 3.93
N VAL A 19 1.15 -18.99 3.56
CA VAL A 19 0.70 -18.00 2.55
C VAL A 19 0.42 -18.64 1.20
N ARG A 20 1.33 -19.50 0.74
CA ARG A 20 1.19 -20.27 -0.50
C ARG A 20 -0.13 -21.01 -0.55
N ARG A 21 -0.44 -21.70 0.55
CA ARG A 21 -1.64 -22.52 0.66
C ARG A 21 -2.90 -21.67 0.73
N MET A 22 -2.85 -20.54 1.43
CA MET A 22 -3.97 -19.60 1.49
C MET A 22 -4.26 -19.01 0.11
N LEU A 23 -3.24 -18.52 -0.60
CA LEU A 23 -3.42 -17.91 -1.92
C LEU A 23 -3.94 -18.90 -2.96
N ALA A 24 -3.38 -20.11 -3.00
CA ALA A 24 -3.86 -21.18 -3.86
C ALA A 24 -5.35 -21.51 -3.62
N LYS A 25 -5.75 -21.61 -2.34
CA LYS A 25 -7.15 -21.82 -1.95
C LYS A 25 -8.06 -20.67 -2.34
N THR A 26 -7.60 -19.42 -2.16
CA THR A 26 -8.38 -18.23 -2.52
C THR A 26 -8.63 -18.17 -4.03
N LEU A 27 -7.59 -18.42 -4.85
CA LEU A 27 -7.76 -18.47 -6.30
C LEU A 27 -8.73 -19.58 -6.72
N GLN A 28 -8.66 -20.75 -6.08
CA GLN A 28 -9.61 -21.85 -6.34
C GLN A 28 -11.04 -21.45 -5.96
N MET A 29 -11.23 -20.91 -4.75
CA MET A 29 -12.52 -20.45 -4.25
C MET A 29 -13.16 -19.41 -5.18
N MET A 30 -12.39 -18.43 -5.65
CA MET A 30 -12.88 -17.41 -6.58
C MET A 30 -13.36 -17.99 -7.91
N ILE A 31 -12.74 -19.08 -8.38
CA ILE A 31 -13.17 -19.80 -9.57
C ILE A 31 -14.44 -20.60 -9.28
N ASP A 32 -14.47 -21.33 -8.16
CA ASP A 32 -15.61 -22.17 -7.77
C ASP A 32 -16.87 -21.33 -7.54
N GLU A 33 -16.73 -20.11 -7.02
CA GLU A 33 -17.81 -19.15 -6.79
C GLU A 33 -18.17 -18.31 -8.04
N ASN A 34 -17.56 -18.59 -9.19
CA ASN A 34 -17.76 -17.83 -10.43
C ASN A 34 -17.51 -16.31 -10.29
N LEU A 35 -16.55 -15.92 -9.43
CA LEU A 35 -16.10 -14.53 -9.31
C LEU A 35 -15.16 -14.14 -10.46
N THR A 36 -14.39 -15.11 -10.94
CA THR A 36 -13.46 -15.00 -12.07
C THR A 36 -13.19 -16.39 -12.65
N THR A 37 -12.55 -16.46 -13.80
CA THR A 37 -12.04 -17.72 -14.40
C THR A 37 -10.52 -17.76 -14.42
N ALA A 38 -9.93 -18.96 -14.54
CA ALA A 38 -8.47 -19.10 -14.70
C ALA A 38 -7.95 -18.40 -15.97
N LYS A 39 -8.77 -18.32 -17.02
CA LYS A 39 -8.45 -17.61 -18.25
C LYS A 39 -8.36 -16.10 -18.00
N GLU A 40 -9.37 -15.51 -17.35
CA GLU A 40 -9.37 -14.10 -17.00
C GLU A 40 -8.21 -13.75 -16.05
N ILE A 41 -7.92 -14.59 -15.06
CA ILE A 41 -6.74 -14.40 -14.19
C ILE A 41 -5.46 -14.33 -15.03
N GLY A 42 -5.29 -15.22 -16.00
CA GLY A 42 -4.14 -15.22 -16.91
C GLY A 42 -4.06 -13.95 -17.75
N GLU A 43 -5.18 -13.52 -18.34
CA GLU A 43 -5.25 -12.29 -19.13
C GLU A 43 -4.94 -11.04 -18.31
N LEU A 44 -5.50 -10.93 -17.09
CA LEU A 44 -5.32 -9.77 -16.21
C LEU A 44 -3.90 -9.67 -15.64
N SER A 45 -3.27 -10.80 -15.33
CA SER A 45 -1.90 -10.86 -14.80
C SER A 45 -0.81 -10.94 -15.86
N GLY A 46 -1.17 -11.13 -17.14
CA GLY A 46 -0.22 -11.25 -18.24
C GLY A 46 0.52 -12.59 -18.28
N VAL A 47 -0.03 -13.66 -17.70
CA VAL A 47 0.56 -15.00 -17.70
C VAL A 47 -0.34 -16.02 -18.40
N SER A 48 0.24 -17.17 -18.77
CA SER A 48 -0.54 -18.25 -19.36
C SER A 48 -1.49 -18.91 -18.35
N THR A 49 -2.64 -19.41 -18.83
CA THR A 49 -3.60 -20.17 -17.99
C THR A 49 -2.95 -21.37 -17.30
N SER A 50 -1.98 -22.03 -17.94
CA SER A 50 -1.21 -23.12 -17.31
C SER A 50 -0.40 -22.67 -16.11
N THR A 51 0.07 -21.42 -16.10
CA THR A 51 0.75 -20.83 -14.94
C THR A 51 -0.23 -20.58 -13.80
N VAL A 52 -1.44 -20.13 -14.11
CA VAL A 52 -2.52 -19.97 -13.13
C VAL A 52 -2.88 -21.30 -12.46
N TYR A 53 -3.03 -22.39 -13.22
CA TYR A 53 -3.27 -23.72 -12.64
C TYR A 53 -2.11 -24.22 -11.76
N ARG A 54 -0.86 -23.84 -12.07
CA ARG A 54 0.28 -24.12 -11.18
C ARG A 54 0.22 -23.30 -9.89
N TRP A 55 -0.35 -22.10 -9.90
CA TRP A 55 -0.61 -21.32 -8.67
C TRP A 55 -1.69 -21.97 -7.82
N ILE A 56 -2.81 -22.35 -8.45
CA ILE A 56 -3.96 -22.99 -7.79
C ILE A 56 -3.59 -24.33 -7.15
N SER A 57 -2.74 -25.12 -7.80
CA SER A 57 -2.24 -26.39 -7.25
C SER A 57 -1.11 -26.22 -6.22
N GLY A 58 -0.67 -24.97 -5.97
CA GLY A 58 0.43 -24.67 -5.05
C GLY A 58 1.81 -25.08 -5.56
N GLN A 59 1.95 -25.45 -6.85
CA GLN A 59 3.21 -25.83 -7.48
C GLN A 59 4.12 -24.62 -7.75
N SER A 60 3.56 -23.42 -7.87
CA SER A 60 4.29 -22.16 -8.01
C SER A 60 3.54 -21.01 -7.33
N GLN A 61 4.15 -19.83 -7.26
CA GLN A 61 3.53 -18.63 -6.71
C GLN A 61 3.48 -17.52 -7.76
N PRO A 62 2.43 -16.69 -7.76
CA PRO A 62 2.47 -15.43 -8.48
C PRO A 62 3.52 -14.52 -7.85
N ASP A 63 4.22 -13.77 -8.70
CA ASP A 63 5.09 -12.69 -8.24
C ASP A 63 4.27 -11.46 -7.81
N PHE A 64 4.96 -10.46 -7.28
CA PHE A 64 4.32 -9.24 -6.82
C PHE A 64 3.58 -8.50 -7.95
N ASP A 65 4.18 -8.41 -9.14
CA ASP A 65 3.56 -7.70 -10.25
C ASP A 65 2.28 -8.40 -10.72
N SER A 66 2.26 -9.73 -10.75
CA SER A 66 1.05 -10.51 -11.05
C SER A 66 -0.06 -10.21 -10.05
N ILE A 67 0.23 -10.24 -8.75
CA ILE A 67 -0.76 -9.93 -7.70
C ILE A 67 -1.24 -8.48 -7.82
N ARG A 68 -0.32 -7.53 -8.01
CA ARG A 68 -0.63 -6.11 -8.17
C ARG A 68 -1.56 -5.86 -9.36
N LEU A 69 -1.31 -6.53 -10.49
CA LEU A 69 -2.15 -6.44 -11.67
C LEU A 69 -3.53 -7.06 -11.44
N LEU A 70 -3.61 -8.22 -10.78
CA LEU A 70 -4.88 -8.86 -10.43
C LEU A 70 -5.72 -7.94 -9.54
N VAL A 71 -5.18 -7.46 -8.43
CA VAL A 71 -5.89 -6.54 -7.53
C VAL A 71 -6.36 -5.29 -8.27
N ARG A 72 -5.53 -4.74 -9.17
CA ARG A 72 -5.87 -3.52 -9.91
C ARG A 72 -6.98 -3.71 -10.95
N HIS A 73 -6.98 -4.83 -11.65
CA HIS A 73 -7.80 -5.01 -12.87
C HIS A 73 -8.97 -5.99 -12.71
N MET A 74 -9.08 -6.66 -11.58
CA MET A 74 -10.18 -7.59 -11.34
C MET A 74 -11.52 -6.84 -11.27
N PRO A 75 -12.56 -7.25 -12.01
CA PRO A 75 -13.80 -6.49 -12.11
C PRO A 75 -14.65 -6.52 -10.84
N ARG A 76 -14.55 -7.59 -10.04
CA ARG A 76 -15.34 -7.76 -8.80
C ARG A 76 -14.55 -7.31 -7.58
N LYS A 77 -15.14 -6.42 -6.78
CA LYS A 77 -14.53 -5.89 -5.56
C LYS A 77 -14.25 -6.96 -4.51
N GLU A 78 -15.18 -7.90 -4.33
CA GLU A 78 -15.05 -9.05 -3.41
C GLU A 78 -13.78 -9.87 -3.70
N ALA A 79 -13.48 -10.06 -4.99
CA ALA A 79 -12.32 -10.81 -5.46
C ALA A 79 -11.00 -10.03 -5.24
N GLN A 80 -11.03 -8.70 -5.39
CA GLN A 80 -9.89 -7.83 -5.03
C GLN A 80 -9.60 -7.89 -3.52
N GLU A 81 -10.63 -7.78 -2.70
CA GLU A 81 -10.52 -7.81 -1.23
C GLU A 81 -10.01 -9.16 -0.74
N ALA A 82 -10.49 -10.27 -1.31
CA ALA A 82 -10.02 -11.62 -0.98
C ALA A 82 -8.52 -11.79 -1.31
N LEU A 83 -8.07 -11.33 -2.48
CA LEU A 83 -6.66 -11.36 -2.87
C LEU A 83 -5.79 -10.49 -1.96
N LEU A 84 -6.21 -9.26 -1.68
CA LEU A 84 -5.49 -8.33 -0.80
C LEU A 84 -5.38 -8.88 0.62
N SER A 85 -6.48 -9.40 1.17
CA SER A 85 -6.52 -9.97 2.53
C SER A 85 -5.52 -11.11 2.67
N VAL A 86 -5.53 -12.08 1.76
CA VAL A 86 -4.60 -13.22 1.82
C VAL A 86 -3.16 -12.83 1.55
N TYR A 87 -2.93 -11.90 0.62
CA TYR A 87 -1.59 -11.39 0.36
C TYR A 87 -1.01 -10.66 1.59
N SER A 88 -1.80 -9.81 2.24
CA SER A 88 -1.41 -9.09 3.46
C SER A 88 -1.26 -9.99 4.70
N ALA A 89 -2.07 -11.05 4.83
CA ALA A 89 -2.05 -11.95 5.98
C ALA A 89 -0.77 -12.80 6.08
N GLY A 90 -0.06 -12.99 4.96
CA GLY A 90 1.09 -13.87 4.88
C GLY A 90 2.43 -13.19 4.61
N THR A 91 2.40 -11.95 4.13
CA THR A 91 3.61 -11.21 3.81
C THR A 91 3.88 -10.20 4.93
N ALA A 92 5.14 -9.84 5.18
CA ALA A 92 5.50 -8.77 6.13
C ALA A 92 5.10 -7.37 5.62
N TRP A 93 4.04 -7.30 4.82
CA TRP A 93 3.57 -6.11 4.16
C TRP A 93 2.68 -5.38 5.14
N GLN A 94 3.25 -4.31 5.69
CA GLN A 94 2.47 -3.32 6.40
C GLN A 94 1.75 -2.48 5.34
N TYR A 95 0.49 -2.81 5.07
CA TYR A 95 -0.38 -1.91 4.33
C TYR A 95 -0.88 -0.85 5.31
N SER A 96 -0.45 0.40 5.12
CA SER A 96 -1.09 1.55 5.73
C SER A 96 -2.02 2.17 4.70
N HIS A 97 -3.32 2.08 4.94
CA HIS A 97 -4.25 2.97 4.28
C HIS A 97 -4.14 4.32 4.96
N MET A 98 -3.53 5.29 4.29
CA MET A 98 -3.64 6.68 4.72
C MET A 98 -4.83 7.27 3.99
N ASP A 99 -5.84 7.68 4.76
CA ASP A 99 -6.90 8.54 4.26
C ASP A 99 -6.27 9.92 4.04
N LEU A 100 -6.01 10.25 2.78
CA LEU A 100 -5.35 11.49 2.37
C LEU A 100 -6.39 12.41 1.77
N GLU A 101 -6.72 13.46 2.50
CA GLU A 101 -7.35 14.65 1.95
C GLU A 101 -6.31 15.33 1.05
N LEU A 102 -6.58 15.32 -0.26
CA LEU A 102 -5.64 15.83 -1.28
C LEU A 102 -5.83 17.32 -1.57
N ASP A 103 -7.00 17.86 -1.20
CA ASP A 103 -7.32 19.29 -1.24
C ASP A 103 -6.82 19.89 0.07
N VAL A 104 -5.58 20.38 0.05
CA VAL A 104 -4.85 20.82 1.24
C VAL A 104 -5.22 22.25 1.62
N ASN A 105 -5.67 23.04 0.64
CA ASN A 105 -6.02 24.45 0.80
C ASN A 105 -7.55 24.68 0.91
N ASP A 106 -8.34 23.61 0.84
CA ASP A 106 -9.81 23.60 0.93
C ASP A 106 -10.50 24.44 -0.16
N ASP A 107 -9.90 24.54 -1.36
CA ASP A 107 -10.47 25.31 -2.48
C ASP A 107 -11.46 24.53 -3.35
N GLY A 108 -11.60 23.21 -3.09
CA GLY A 108 -12.47 22.29 -3.79
C GLY A 108 -11.86 21.66 -5.05
N VAL A 109 -10.59 21.93 -5.37
CA VAL A 109 -9.91 21.50 -6.60
C VAL A 109 -8.51 20.96 -6.30
N VAL A 110 -8.34 19.65 -6.50
CA VAL A 110 -7.00 19.04 -6.38
C VAL A 110 -6.09 19.41 -7.56
N ASP A 111 -5.12 20.31 -7.34
CA ASP A 111 -4.18 20.78 -8.35
C ASP A 111 -2.73 21.01 -7.86
N VAL A 112 -1.93 21.81 -8.58
CA VAL A 112 -0.51 22.00 -8.27
C VAL A 112 -0.31 22.80 -6.98
N GLU A 113 -1.26 23.66 -6.61
CA GLU A 113 -1.19 24.47 -5.40
C GLU A 113 -1.29 23.58 -4.16
N ASP A 114 -2.10 22.51 -4.17
CA ASP A 114 -2.13 21.52 -3.08
C ASP A 114 -0.79 20.82 -2.88
N ALA A 115 -0.15 20.44 -3.99
CA ALA A 115 1.17 19.82 -3.93
C ALA A 115 2.20 20.80 -3.36
N LEU A 116 2.10 22.09 -3.71
CA LEU A 116 2.98 23.13 -3.22
C LEU A 116 2.75 23.41 -1.74
N ASP A 117 1.50 23.56 -1.31
CA ASP A 117 1.12 23.83 0.08
C ASP A 117 1.49 22.65 0.99
N ALA A 118 1.24 21.41 0.55
CA ALA A 118 1.73 20.21 1.23
C ALA A 118 3.25 20.23 1.39
N ALA A 119 3.99 20.55 0.31
CA ALA A 119 5.45 20.60 0.36
C ALA A 119 5.96 21.73 1.28
N ILE A 120 5.30 22.89 1.31
CA ILE A 120 5.62 23.99 2.23
C ILE A 120 5.40 23.56 3.68
N ASN A 121 4.25 22.95 3.99
CA ASN A 121 3.93 22.46 5.33
C ASN A 121 4.91 21.37 5.77
N MET A 122 5.27 20.45 4.88
CA MET A 122 6.32 19.45 5.10
C MET A 122 7.65 20.11 5.50
N MET A 123 8.10 21.12 4.75
CA MET A 123 9.38 21.79 5.02
C MET A 123 9.37 22.57 6.34
N ARG A 124 8.25 23.21 6.69
CA ARG A 124 8.07 23.90 7.97
C ARG A 124 8.16 22.93 9.14
N ASN A 125 7.41 21.83 9.12
CA ASN A 125 7.41 20.82 10.18
C ASN A 125 8.77 20.13 10.33
N ALA A 126 9.46 19.87 9.21
CA ALA A 126 10.82 19.31 9.24
C ALA A 126 11.81 20.29 9.86
N ALA A 127 11.75 21.58 9.50
CA ALA A 127 12.60 22.62 10.08
C ALA A 127 12.36 22.78 11.59
N GLU A 128 11.09 22.76 12.03
CA GLU A 128 10.73 22.81 13.44
C GLU A 128 11.28 21.60 14.20
N THR A 129 11.08 20.39 13.68
CA THR A 129 11.60 19.16 14.28
C THR A 129 13.12 19.23 14.47
N LEU A 130 13.85 19.67 13.45
CA LEU A 130 15.31 19.82 13.52
C LEU A 130 15.74 20.89 14.53
N ALA A 131 15.01 22.00 14.63
CA ALA A 131 15.27 23.04 15.63
C ALA A 131 15.10 22.51 17.05
N GLN A 132 14.02 21.77 17.32
CA GLN A 132 13.76 21.16 18.62
C GLN A 132 14.83 20.11 18.98
N LEU A 133 15.19 19.22 18.03
CA LEU A 133 16.27 18.24 18.25
C LEU A 133 17.62 18.91 18.55
N ARG A 134 17.90 20.06 17.91
CA ARG A 134 19.09 20.86 18.21
C ARG A 134 19.04 21.45 19.61
N ALA A 135 17.88 21.90 20.07
CA ALA A 135 17.70 22.43 21.42
C ALA A 135 17.93 21.34 22.49
N VAL A 136 17.39 20.13 22.26
CA VAL A 136 17.63 18.94 23.11
C VAL A 136 19.12 18.60 23.16
N ARG A 137 19.81 18.59 22.01
CA ARG A 137 21.26 18.39 21.96
C ARG A 137 22.03 19.41 22.81
N ASN A 138 21.52 20.64 22.91
CA ASN A 138 22.14 21.72 23.69
C ASN A 138 21.78 21.67 25.20
N GLY A 139 21.09 20.63 25.66
CA GLY A 139 20.81 20.40 27.07
C GLY A 139 19.38 20.75 27.50
N GLU A 140 18.48 21.10 26.58
CA GLU A 140 17.05 21.20 26.94
C GLU A 140 16.48 19.81 27.28
N PRO A 141 15.70 19.69 28.37
CA PRO A 141 15.10 18.42 28.75
C PRO A 141 14.03 18.01 27.73
N MET A 142 14.11 16.74 27.35
CA MET A 142 13.17 16.07 26.46
C MET A 142 12.24 15.19 27.29
N ASP A 143 11.10 15.74 27.68
CA ASP A 143 10.07 14.98 28.38
C ASP A 143 9.26 14.08 27.42
N PRO A 144 8.46 13.13 27.94
CA PRO A 144 7.66 12.25 27.11
C PRO A 144 6.64 12.99 26.22
N GLU A 145 6.11 14.13 26.66
CA GLU A 145 5.12 14.91 25.90
C GLU A 145 5.76 15.55 24.66
N LYS A 146 6.92 16.18 24.82
CA LYS A 146 7.73 16.69 23.70
C LYS A 146 8.13 15.57 22.74
N THR A 147 8.39 14.36 23.26
CA THR A 147 8.74 13.20 22.43
C THR A 147 7.57 12.79 21.55
N LEU A 148 6.36 12.73 22.12
CA LEU A 148 5.15 12.45 21.36
C LEU A 148 4.86 13.56 20.34
N GLN A 149 5.08 14.82 20.69
CA GLN A 149 4.93 15.95 19.78
C GLN A 149 5.91 15.86 18.59
N GLN A 150 7.18 15.50 18.82
CA GLN A 150 8.15 15.31 17.73
C GLN A 150 7.78 14.15 16.82
N ILE A 151 7.29 13.04 17.38
CA ILE A 151 6.79 11.92 16.59
C ILE A 151 5.59 12.37 15.73
N ALA A 152 4.68 13.17 16.28
CA ALA A 152 3.55 13.72 15.53
C ALA A 152 4.00 14.62 14.36
N LEU A 153 4.93 15.56 14.60
CA LEU A 153 5.50 16.41 13.54
C LEU A 153 6.19 15.59 12.44
N LEU A 154 6.96 14.56 12.80
CA LEU A 154 7.59 13.65 11.84
C LEU A 154 6.56 12.86 11.01
N ASN A 155 5.48 12.42 11.64
CA ASN A 155 4.38 11.76 10.92
C ASN A 155 3.69 12.73 9.96
N GLU A 156 3.50 13.99 10.33
CA GLU A 156 2.95 15.02 9.43
C GLU A 156 3.88 15.31 8.25
N VAL A 157 5.20 15.34 8.46
CA VAL A 157 6.19 15.45 7.38
C VAL A 157 6.02 14.30 6.38
N ALA A 158 5.92 13.07 6.86
CA ALA A 158 5.72 11.90 6.00
C ALA A 158 4.38 11.94 5.27
N ARG A 159 3.31 12.37 5.94
CA ARG A 159 1.97 12.56 5.36
C ARG A 159 1.99 13.59 4.23
N ASN A 160 2.53 14.79 4.48
CA ASN A 160 2.58 15.87 3.49
C ASN A 160 3.45 15.52 2.27
N CYS A 161 4.55 14.78 2.47
CA CYS A 161 5.34 14.22 1.37
C CYS A 161 4.48 13.29 0.49
N THR A 162 3.69 12.41 1.13
CA THR A 162 2.81 11.48 0.41
C THR A 162 1.70 12.20 -0.34
N ILE A 163 1.08 13.22 0.26
CA ILE A 163 0.08 14.07 -0.42
C ILE A 163 0.68 14.71 -1.66
N THR A 164 1.84 15.35 -1.53
CA THR A 164 2.57 15.97 -2.66
C THR A 164 2.78 14.98 -3.80
N GLN A 165 3.29 13.78 -3.49
CA GLN A 165 3.49 12.74 -4.50
C GLN A 165 2.18 12.31 -5.16
N ARG A 166 1.12 12.16 -4.38
CA ARG A 166 -0.18 11.68 -4.86
C ARG A 166 -0.84 12.68 -5.80
N VAL A 167 -0.85 13.95 -5.43
CA VAL A 167 -1.36 15.06 -6.25
C VAL A 167 -0.64 15.08 -7.61
N LEU A 168 0.70 14.99 -7.62
CA LEU A 168 1.47 14.96 -8.86
C LEU A 168 1.17 13.75 -9.76
N VAL A 169 0.96 12.57 -9.16
CA VAL A 169 0.53 11.36 -9.89
C VAL A 169 -0.85 11.56 -10.51
N ASP A 170 -1.81 12.04 -9.73
CA ASP A 170 -3.18 12.26 -10.20
C ASP A 170 -3.21 13.31 -11.34
N MET A 171 -2.43 14.39 -11.23
CA MET A 171 -2.23 15.35 -12.32
C MET A 171 -1.64 14.72 -13.58
N ALA A 172 -0.63 13.85 -13.45
CA ALA A 172 -0.02 13.17 -14.58
C ALA A 172 -1.02 12.24 -15.28
N GLU A 173 -1.84 11.51 -14.51
CA GLU A 173 -2.91 10.67 -15.05
C GLU A 173 -3.99 11.49 -15.76
N GLN A 174 -4.42 12.61 -15.18
CA GLN A 174 -5.38 13.52 -15.81
C GLN A 174 -4.83 14.06 -17.14
N ARG A 175 -3.57 14.49 -17.19
CA ARG A 175 -2.91 14.95 -18.42
C ARG A 175 -2.87 13.84 -19.48
N ARG A 176 -2.57 12.61 -19.08
CA ARG A 176 -2.57 11.44 -19.99
C ARG A 176 -3.97 11.17 -20.54
N LYS A 177 -5.01 11.21 -19.71
CA LYS A 177 -6.41 11.04 -20.13
C LYS A 177 -6.84 12.13 -21.11
N ARG A 178 -6.47 13.39 -20.87
CA ARG A 178 -6.75 14.52 -21.80
C ARG A 178 -6.06 14.32 -23.15
N LYS A 179 -4.80 13.89 -23.18
CA LYS A 179 -4.08 13.58 -24.43
C LYS A 179 -4.75 12.48 -25.24
N LEU A 180 -5.18 11.40 -24.60
CA LEU A 180 -5.87 10.29 -25.28
C LEU A 180 -7.19 10.73 -25.93
N LYS A 181 -7.97 11.59 -25.25
CA LYS A 181 -9.20 12.17 -25.81
C LYS A 181 -8.95 13.04 -27.06
N LEU A 182 -7.82 13.73 -27.11
CA LEU A 182 -7.44 14.59 -28.25
C LEU A 182 -6.91 13.80 -29.46
N VAL A 183 -6.45 12.56 -29.27
CA VAL A 183 -5.98 11.69 -30.36
C VAL A 183 -7.10 10.82 -30.94
N ALA A 184 -8.21 10.65 -30.21
CA ALA A 184 -9.42 9.96 -30.67
C ALA A 184 -10.61 10.88 -31.04
N PRO A 185 -10.46 12.03 -31.72
CA PRO A 185 -11.60 12.82 -32.16
C PRO A 185 -12.14 12.22 -33.47
N GLY A 186 -13.12 11.33 -33.38
CA GLY A 186 -13.99 10.97 -34.52
C GLY A 186 -13.76 9.60 -35.15
N SER A 187 -14.06 8.53 -34.42
CA SER A 187 -14.47 7.24 -34.99
C SER A 187 -15.87 6.89 -34.49
#